data_AF-T1G6S6-F1
#
_entry.id   AF-T1G6S6-F1
#
_cell.length_a   1.000
_cell.length_b   1.000
_cell.length_c   1.000
_cell.angle_alpha   90.00
_cell.angle_beta   90.00
_cell.angle_gamma   90.00
#
_symmetry.space_group_name_H-M   'P 1'
#
loop_
_entity.id
_entity.type
_entity.pdbx_description
1 polymer ?
#
loop_
_entity_poly.entity_id
_entity_poly.type
_entity_poly.pdbx_seq_one_letter_code
_entity_poly.pdbx_strand_id
1 'polypeptide(L)'
;ADRFKFTVLETLDSIKEEFTFLQSQYHNLKLEYDKLTAEKAEMQRHYVMYYEMSYGLNTEIHKQAEIVKRLNAICMQIVPYLSQEHQQQVLTAIKRASQISIQDLNIMGVIINLLGVHHELTNFN
;
A
#
# COMPACT_ATOMS: atom_id res chain seq x y z
N ALA A 1 -41.41 46.94 39.76
CA ALA A 1 -41.35 46.76 38.30
C ALA A 1 -39.90 46.68 37.79
N ASP A 2 -38.96 47.51 38.28
CA ASP A 2 -37.58 47.53 37.77
C ASP A 2 -36.72 46.29 38.09
N ARG A 3 -36.94 45.63 39.23
CA ARG A 3 -36.15 44.44 39.60
C ARG A 3 -36.34 43.25 38.63
N PHE A 4 -37.52 43.12 38.01
CA PHE A 4 -37.81 42.04 37.04
C PHE A 4 -37.19 42.30 35.66
N LYS A 5 -37.10 43.57 35.23
CA LYS A 5 -36.48 43.93 33.95
C LYS A 5 -34.97 43.68 33.93
N PHE A 6 -34.31 43.88 35.07
CA PHE A 6 -32.87 43.64 35.20
C PHE A 6 -32.52 42.17 34.98
N THR A 7 -33.28 41.25 35.60
CA THR A 7 -33.07 39.80 35.47
C THR A 7 -33.37 39.27 34.06
N VAL A 8 -34.36 39.84 33.36
CA VAL A 8 -34.67 39.43 31.98
C VAL A 8 -33.55 39.83 31.02
N LEU A 9 -32.96 41.02 31.17
CA LEU A 9 -31.85 41.46 30.31
C LEU A 9 -30.60 40.60 30.52
N GLU A 10 -30.24 40.31 31.77
CA GLU A 10 -29.12 39.40 32.10
C GLU A 10 -29.33 37.99 31.51
N THR A 11 -30.56 37.48 31.58
CA THR A 11 -30.91 36.18 30.98
C THR A 11 -30.76 36.21 29.46
N LEU A 12 -31.19 37.29 28.80
CA LEU A 12 -31.05 37.44 27.34
C LEU A 12 -29.58 37.54 26.91
N ASP A 13 -28.74 38.23 27.70
CA ASP A 13 -27.31 38.32 27.43
C ASP A 13 -26.63 36.95 27.61
N SER A 14 -26.96 36.21 28.67
CA SER A 14 -26.48 34.83 28.88
C SER A 14 -26.87 33.90 27.72
N ILE A 15 -28.13 33.96 27.26
CA ILE A 15 -28.60 33.16 26.11
C ILE A 15 -27.81 33.52 24.84
N LYS A 16 -27.51 34.81 24.64
CA LYS A 16 -26.74 35.28 23.48
C LYS A 16 -25.29 34.78 23.52
N GLU A 17 -24.66 34.78 24.68
CA GLU A 17 -23.32 34.24 24.87
C GLU A 17 -23.29 32.73 24.62
N GLU A 18 -24.24 31.97 25.19
CA GLU A 18 -24.38 30.53 24.96
C GLU A 18 -24.61 30.21 23.48
N PHE A 19 -25.48 30.98 22.80
CA PHE A 19 -25.72 30.80 21.37
C PHE A 19 -24.46 31.08 20.54
N THR A 20 -23.72 32.14 20.86
CA THR A 20 -22.48 32.50 20.17
C THR A 20 -21.41 31.42 20.38
N PHE A 21 -21.30 30.91 21.61
CA PHE A 21 -20.42 29.80 21.95
C PHE A 21 -20.78 28.54 21.14
N LEU A 22 -22.05 28.17 21.12
CA LEU A 22 -22.53 27.02 20.35
C LEU A 22 -22.28 27.18 18.85
N GLN A 23 -22.49 28.37 18.30
CA GLN A 23 -22.21 28.67 16.90
C GLN A 23 -20.72 28.50 16.56
N SER A 24 -19.82 28.96 17.43
CA SER A 24 -18.38 28.76 17.29
C SER A 24 -18.00 27.28 17.33
N GLN A 25 -18.56 26.53 18.28
CA GLN A 25 -18.32 25.09 18.38
C GLN A 25 -18.80 24.31 17.15
N TYR A 26 -19.99 24.67 16.62
CA TYR A 26 -20.51 24.08 15.39
C TYR A 26 -19.60 24.37 14.18
N HIS A 27 -19.10 25.60 14.06
CA HIS A 27 -18.20 25.97 12.98
C HIS A 27 -16.90 25.15 13.02
N ASN A 28 -16.28 25.04 14.21
CA ASN A 28 -15.07 24.23 14.38
C ASN A 28 -15.32 22.76 14.05
N LEU A 29 -16.45 22.20 14.50
CA LEU A 29 -16.82 20.82 14.19
C LEU A 29 -17.01 20.59 12.68
N LYS A 30 -17.61 21.57 11.98
CA LYS A 30 -17.78 21.49 10.53
C LYS A 30 -16.44 21.44 9.80
N LEU A 31 -15.48 22.28 10.21
CA LEU A 31 -14.14 22.28 9.60
C LEU A 31 -13.42 20.94 9.80
N GLU A 32 -13.49 20.37 11.01
CA GLU A 32 -12.92 19.04 11.27
C GLU A 32 -13.61 17.93 10.47
N TYR A 33 -14.94 18.03 10.28
CA TYR A 33 -15.69 17.10 9.45
C TYR A 33 -15.26 17.16 7.97
N ASP A 34 -15.08 18.37 7.42
CA ASP A 34 -14.66 18.56 6.04
C ASP A 34 -13.22 18.01 5.84
N LYS A 35 -12.33 18.24 6.81
CA LYS A 35 -10.99 17.68 6.83
C LYS A 35 -11.00 16.15 6.85
N LEU A 36 -11.78 15.54 7.75
CA LEU A 36 -11.89 14.08 7.85
C LEU A 36 -12.46 13.46 6.56
N THR A 37 -13.37 14.17 5.89
CA THR A 37 -13.92 13.74 4.60
C THR A 37 -12.83 13.70 3.52
N ALA A 38 -11.96 14.70 3.47
CA ALA A 38 -10.82 14.74 2.55
C ALA A 38 -9.80 13.62 2.85
N GLU A 39 -9.45 13.42 4.12
CA GLU A 39 -8.54 12.34 4.56
C GLU A 39 -9.10 10.96 4.22
N LYS A 40 -10.41 10.75 4.40
CA LYS A 40 -11.09 9.50 4.01
C LYS A 40 -10.99 9.25 2.50
N ALA A 41 -11.20 10.28 1.69
CA ALA A 41 -11.09 10.16 0.23
C ALA A 41 -9.66 9.82 -0.21
N GLU A 42 -8.65 10.40 0.45
CA GLU A 42 -7.25 10.06 0.18
C GLU A 42 -6.92 8.62 0.60
N MET A 43 -7.35 8.21 1.79
CA MET A 43 -7.19 6.84 2.25
C MET A 43 -7.83 5.83 1.28
N GLN A 44 -8.99 6.16 0.73
CA GLN A 44 -9.66 5.31 -0.26
C GLN A 44 -8.85 5.20 -1.56
N ARG A 45 -8.24 6.29 -2.04
CA ARG A 45 -7.36 6.26 -3.22
C ARG A 45 -6.16 5.34 -2.99
N HIS A 46 -5.47 5.49 -1.86
CA HIS A 46 -4.36 4.60 -1.50
C HIS A 46 -4.81 3.15 -1.36
N TYR A 47 -5.95 2.89 -0.72
CA TYR A 47 -6.50 1.54 -0.56
C TYR A 47 -6.72 0.85 -1.90
N VAL A 48 -7.36 1.52 -2.87
CA VAL A 48 -7.61 0.97 -4.21
C VAL A 48 -6.30 0.69 -4.92
N MET A 49 -5.35 1.64 -4.88
CA MET A 49 -4.04 1.48 -5.51
C MET A 49 -3.29 0.26 -4.95
N TYR A 50 -3.24 0.11 -3.62
CA TYR A 50 -2.59 -1.05 -2.98
C TYR A 50 -3.31 -2.36 -3.31
N TYR A 51 -4.64 -2.35 -3.41
CA TYR A 51 -5.41 -3.53 -3.77
C TYR A 51 -5.08 -4.01 -5.18
N GLU A 52 -5.13 -3.10 -6.17
CA GLU A 52 -4.81 -3.41 -7.57
C GLU A 52 -3.38 -3.89 -7.73
N MET A 53 -2.43 -3.20 -7.09
CA MET A 53 -1.01 -3.60 -7.11
C MET A 53 -0.79 -4.98 -6.48
N SER A 54 -1.38 -5.24 -5.30
CA SER A 54 -1.25 -6.53 -4.62
C SER A 54 -1.84 -7.66 -5.44
N TYR A 55 -2.96 -7.42 -6.11
CA TYR A 55 -3.58 -8.39 -7.00
C TYR A 55 -2.67 -8.70 -8.21
N GLY A 56 -2.17 -7.67 -8.89
CA GLY A 56 -1.25 -7.85 -10.02
C GLY A 56 0.04 -8.59 -9.63
N LEU A 57 0.64 -8.22 -8.51
CA LEU A 57 1.82 -8.92 -7.97
C LEU A 57 1.51 -10.39 -7.65
N ASN A 58 0.36 -10.67 -7.03
CA ASN A 58 -0.03 -12.04 -6.68
C ASN A 58 -0.20 -12.92 -7.94
N THR A 59 -0.83 -12.39 -8.98
CA THR A 59 -0.98 -13.09 -10.26
C THR A 59 0.38 -13.41 -10.88
N GLU A 60 1.29 -12.43 -10.92
CA GLU A 60 2.61 -12.64 -11.50
C GLU A 60 3.45 -13.62 -10.67
N ILE A 61 3.37 -13.58 -9.33
CA ILE A 61 4.01 -14.57 -8.45
C ILE A 61 3.56 -15.98 -8.79
N HIS A 62 2.25 -16.22 -8.93
CA HIS A 62 1.73 -17.54 -9.28
C HIS A 62 2.21 -17.99 -10.67
N LYS A 63 2.25 -17.07 -11.64
CA LYS A 63 2.76 -17.35 -12.98
C LYS A 63 4.24 -17.73 -12.97
N GLN A 64 5.07 -16.98 -12.24
CA GLN A 64 6.50 -17.28 -12.10
C GLN A 64 6.72 -18.62 -11.36
N ALA A 65 5.94 -18.91 -10.32
CA ALA A 65 5.99 -20.19 -9.63
C ALA A 65 5.71 -21.38 -10.55
N GLU A 66 4.70 -21.25 -11.43
CA GLU A 66 4.38 -22.29 -12.42
C GLU A 66 5.48 -22.43 -13.50
N ILE A 67 6.07 -21.32 -13.95
CA ILE A 67 7.22 -21.34 -14.87
C ILE A 67 8.39 -22.10 -14.23
N VAL A 68 8.77 -21.76 -13.00
CA VAL A 68 9.86 -22.41 -12.26
C VAL A 68 9.58 -23.91 -12.10
N LYS A 69 8.35 -24.30 -11.76
CA LYS A 69 7.94 -25.70 -11.64
C LYS A 69 8.11 -26.46 -12.95
N ARG A 70 7.67 -25.89 -14.08
CA ARG A 70 7.80 -26.52 -15.40
C ARG A 70 9.24 -26.63 -15.85
N LEU A 71 10.05 -25.58 -15.66
CA LEU A 71 11.47 -25.61 -15.96
C LEU A 71 12.19 -26.68 -15.13
N ASN A 72 11.90 -26.76 -13.83
CA ASN A 72 12.47 -27.80 -12.98
C ASN A 72 12.08 -29.21 -13.45
N ALA A 73 10.83 -29.42 -13.85
CA ALA A 73 10.38 -30.70 -14.41
C ALA A 73 11.13 -31.07 -15.70
N ILE A 74 11.32 -30.11 -16.62
CA ILE A 74 12.10 -30.33 -17.85
C ILE A 74 13.54 -30.68 -17.52
N CYS A 75 14.19 -29.93 -16.62
CA CYS A 75 15.55 -30.21 -16.20
C CYS A 75 15.67 -31.64 -15.65
N MET A 76 14.76 -32.05 -14.76
CA MET A 76 14.72 -33.41 -14.20
C MET A 76 14.50 -34.50 -15.24
N GLN A 77 13.71 -34.24 -16.29
CA GLN A 77 13.51 -35.18 -17.40
C GLN A 77 14.78 -35.37 -18.24
N ILE A 78 15.65 -34.36 -18.33
CA ILE A 78 16.89 -34.42 -19.12
C ILE A 78 18.01 -35.15 -18.36
N VAL A 79 18.05 -35.07 -17.02
CA VAL A 79 19.12 -35.66 -16.18
C VAL A 79 19.47 -37.11 -16.54
N PRO A 80 18.52 -38.05 -16.70
CA PRO A 80 18.82 -39.45 -16.99
C PRO A 80 19.60 -39.69 -18.30
N TYR A 81 19.58 -38.73 -19.24
CA TYR A 81 20.29 -38.82 -20.52
C TYR A 81 21.74 -38.33 -20.45
N LEU A 82 22.19 -37.84 -19.30
CA LEU A 82 23.55 -37.36 -19.08
C LEU A 82 24.46 -38.46 -18.52
N SER A 83 25.78 -38.28 -18.65
CA SER A 83 26.77 -39.12 -17.96
C SER A 83 26.65 -38.98 -16.44
N GLN A 84 27.05 -40.01 -15.70
CA GLN A 84 26.97 -40.04 -14.23
C GLN A 84 27.60 -38.80 -13.55
N GLU A 85 28.75 -38.34 -14.05
CA GLU A 85 29.40 -37.13 -13.53
C GLU A 85 28.53 -35.88 -13.76
N HIS A 86 28.01 -35.70 -14.99
CA HIS A 86 27.16 -34.56 -15.32
C HIS A 86 25.80 -34.62 -14.61
N GLN A 87 25.26 -35.80 -14.32
CA GLN A 87 24.03 -35.92 -13.53
C GLN A 87 24.18 -35.27 -12.15
N GLN A 88 25.27 -35.61 -11.43
CA GLN A 88 25.52 -35.06 -10.10
C GLN A 88 25.77 -33.54 -10.14
N GLN A 89 26.50 -33.05 -11.14
CA GLN A 89 26.75 -31.61 -11.32
C GLN A 89 25.44 -30.84 -11.58
N VAL A 90 24.60 -31.34 -12.49
CA VAL A 90 23.33 -30.69 -12.86
C VAL A 90 22.34 -30.70 -11.70
N LEU A 91 22.19 -31.82 -10.99
CA LEU A 91 21.32 -31.89 -9.81
C LEU A 91 21.74 -30.89 -8.72
N THR A 92 23.05 -30.74 -8.52
CA THR A 92 23.60 -29.77 -7.57
C THR A 92 23.32 -28.33 -8.01
N ALA A 93 23.46 -28.04 -9.30
CA ALA A 93 23.18 -26.72 -9.87
C ALA A 93 21.69 -26.34 -9.76
N ILE A 94 20.78 -27.26 -10.08
CA ILE A 94 19.32 -27.06 -9.96
C ILE A 94 18.94 -26.75 -8.51
N LYS A 95 19.49 -27.51 -7.55
CA LYS A 95 19.25 -27.27 -6.12
C LYS A 95 19.73 -25.89 -5.69
N ARG A 96 20.92 -25.46 -6.12
CA ARG A 96 21.44 -24.12 -5.83
C ARG A 96 20.58 -23.03 -6.46
N ALA A 97 20.17 -23.17 -7.72
CA ALA A 97 19.32 -22.20 -8.40
C ALA A 97 17.95 -22.03 -7.74
N SER A 98 17.48 -23.03 -7.00
CA SER A 98 16.21 -22.99 -6.26
C SER A 98 16.33 -22.34 -4.87
N GLN A 99 17.56 -22.07 -4.40
CA GLN A 99 17.82 -21.43 -3.11
C GLN A 99 18.04 -19.94 -3.32
N ILE A 100 16.97 -19.16 -3.16
CA ILE A 100 17.03 -17.69 -3.18
C ILE A 100 17.29 -17.20 -1.76
N SER A 101 18.34 -16.39 -1.58
CA SER A 101 18.66 -15.77 -0.29
C SER A 101 18.02 -14.39 -0.14
N ILE A 102 17.97 -13.88 1.08
CA ILE A 102 17.52 -12.49 1.37
C ILE A 102 18.43 -11.47 0.66
N GLN A 103 19.72 -11.76 0.49
CA GLN A 103 20.64 -10.88 -0.22
C GLN A 103 20.30 -10.78 -1.71
N ASP A 104 19.92 -11.89 -2.35
CA ASP A 104 19.47 -11.89 -3.74
C ASP A 104 18.20 -11.04 -3.92
N LEU A 105 17.26 -11.16 -2.98
CA LEU A 105 16.05 -10.34 -2.96
C LEU A 105 16.35 -8.85 -2.77
N ASN A 106 17.29 -8.51 -1.89
CA ASN A 106 17.71 -7.12 -1.67
C ASN A 106 18.34 -6.51 -2.94
N ILE A 107 19.20 -7.26 -3.64
CA ILE A 107 19.80 -6.82 -4.91
C ILE A 107 18.71 -6.61 -5.97
N MET A 108 17.75 -7.52 -6.07
CA MET A 108 16.61 -7.36 -6.99
C MET A 108 15.79 -6.11 -6.66
N GLY A 109 15.55 -5.82 -5.38
CA GLY A 109 14.87 -4.58 -4.95
C GLY A 109 15.61 -3.31 -5.39
N VAL A 110 16.94 -3.29 -5.28
CA VAL A 110 17.76 -2.16 -5.76
C VAL A 110 17.68 -2.01 -7.28
N ILE A 111 17.74 -3.11 -8.03
CA ILE A 111 17.63 -3.10 -9.49
C ILE A 111 16.25 -2.60 -9.92
N ILE A 112 15.18 -3.08 -9.28
CA ILE A 112 13.81 -2.62 -9.57
C ILE A 112 13.68 -1.12 -9.31
N ASN A 113 14.24 -0.60 -8.22
CA ASN A 113 14.22 0.84 -7.95
C ASN A 113 14.97 1.64 -9.02
N LEU A 114 16.15 1.18 -9.45
CA LEU A 114 16.92 1.84 -10.52
C LEU A 114 16.17 1.84 -11.87
N LEU A 115 15.50 0.74 -12.21
CA LEU A 115 14.68 0.64 -13.43
C LEU A 115 13.35 1.40 -13.31
N GLY A 116 12.76 1.46 -12.13
CA GLY A 116 11.54 2.22 -11.83
C GLY A 116 11.77 3.74 -11.97
N VAL A 117 12.91 4.24 -11.50
CA VAL A 117 13.34 5.64 -11.74
C VAL A 117 13.45 5.93 -13.25
N HIS A 118 13.91 4.97 -14.05
CA HIS A 118 13.92 5.13 -15.51
C HIS A 118 12.52 5.13 -16.14
N HIS A 119 11.56 4.39 -15.58
CA HIS A 119 10.17 4.37 -16.07
C HIS A 119 9.39 5.64 -15.68
N GLU A 120 9.68 6.25 -14.54
CA GLU A 120 9.10 7.56 -14.16
C GLU A 120 9.66 8.70 -15.02
N LEU A 121 10.95 8.68 -15.38
CA LEU A 121 11.56 9.68 -16.26
C LEU A 121 11.13 9.57 -17.74
N THR A 122 10.68 8.39 -18.20
CA THR A 122 10.19 8.20 -19.58
C THR A 122 8.72 8.57 -19.77
N ASN A 123 7.94 8.67 -18.69
CA ASN A 123 6.55 9.13 -18.73
C ASN A 123 6.39 10.66 -18.61
N PHE A 124 7.51 11.41 -18.50
CA PHE A 124 7.52 12.87 -18.39
C PHE A 124 8.06 13.62 -19.63
N ASN A 125 8.24 12.93 -20.76
CA ASN A 125 8.59 13.55 -22.05
C ASN A 125 7.49 13.42 -23.10
#